data_AF-A0AAW9J631-F1
#
_entry.id   AF-A0AAW9J631-F1
#
_cell.length_a   1.000
_cell.length_b   1.000
_cell.length_c   1.000
_cell.angle_alpha   90.00
_cell.angle_beta   90.00
_cell.angle_gamma   90.00
#
_symmetry.space_group_name_H-M   'P 1'
#
loop_
_entity.id
_entity.type
_entity.pdbx_description
1 polymer ?
#
loop_
_entity_poly.entity_id
_entity_poly.type
_entity_poly.pdbx_seq_one_letter_code
_entity_poly.pdbx_strand_id
1 'polypeptide(L)'
;IQGWIAQEDTEKLKSICSEILKDDYYIEFEEVKEEEIDDVPIKLKNGELVSAFESVTGMYSYPKYNEIDPTPLLTPFYLIFFGMMVADAGYGLIVLIGSGLALKFLNLDDSKKDFAKFFFYLSIPTIFFGLIYGSAFGDAIKLPTQIIDTNKDVNT
;
A
#
# COMPACT_ATOMS: atom_id res chain seq x y z
N ILE A 1 30.93 -4.50 15.57
CA ILE A 1 29.81 -4.83 14.66
C ILE A 1 29.53 -3.56 13.87
N GLN A 2 29.27 -3.66 12.57
CA GLN A 2 29.01 -2.52 11.68
C GLN A 2 27.64 -2.75 11.03
N GLY A 3 26.86 -1.70 10.82
CA GLY A 3 25.54 -1.82 10.21
C GLY A 3 24.86 -0.47 10.03
N TRP A 4 23.77 -0.49 9.25
CA TRP A 4 23.00 0.69 8.92
C TRP A 4 21.80 0.83 9.85
N ILE A 5 21.51 2.06 10.27
CA ILE A 5 20.31 2.39 11.05
C ILE A 5 19.72 3.71 10.54
N ALA A 6 18.39 3.79 10.54
CA ALA A 6 17.72 5.04 10.24
C ALA A 6 18.03 6.09 11.31
N GLN A 7 18.26 7.33 10.91
CA GLN A 7 18.61 8.43 11.83
C GLN A 7 17.60 8.60 12.98
N GLU A 8 16.30 8.37 12.69
CA GLU A 8 15.21 8.41 13.67
C GLU A 8 15.29 7.31 14.75
N ASP A 9 15.92 6.17 14.46
CA ASP A 9 16.00 5.01 15.36
C ASP A 9 17.28 5.01 16.23
N THR A 10 18.19 5.96 16.01
CA THR A 10 19.49 6.09 16.70
C THR A 10 19.34 6.17 18.22
N GLU A 11 18.40 7.00 18.70
CA GLU A 11 18.16 7.20 20.14
C GLU A 11 17.51 5.97 20.79
N LYS A 12 16.69 5.24 20.03
CA LYS A 12 16.10 3.97 20.48
C LYS A 12 17.17 2.90 20.65
N LEU A 13 18.12 2.81 19.72
CA LEU A 13 19.24 1.87 19.81
C LEU A 13 20.15 2.17 20.99
N LYS A 14 20.53 3.45 21.20
CA LYS A 14 21.28 3.89 22.39
C LYS A 14 20.58 3.48 23.69
N SER A 15 19.26 3.66 23.76
CA SER A 15 18.46 3.32 24.95
C SER A 15 18.46 1.81 25.24
N ILE A 16 18.34 0.99 24.21
CA ILE A 16 18.38 -0.48 24.34
C ILE A 16 19.79 -0.94 24.78
N CYS A 17 20.84 -0.36 24.21
CA CYS A 17 22.22 -0.70 24.56
C CYS A 17 22.56 -0.28 26.00
N SER A 18 22.11 0.90 26.45
CA SER A 18 22.34 1.34 27.83
C SER A 18 21.56 0.50 28.85
N GLU A 19 20.37 0.03 28.51
CA GLU A 19 19.58 -0.85 29.38
C GLU A 19 20.20 -2.24 29.53
N ILE A 20 20.70 -2.83 28.44
CA ILE A 20 21.21 -4.21 28.42
C ILE A 20 22.70 -4.28 28.82
N LEU A 21 23.54 -3.40 28.25
CA LEU A 21 25.01 -3.48 28.37
C LEU A 21 25.61 -2.47 29.35
N LYS A 22 24.83 -1.48 29.82
CA LYS A 22 25.27 -0.42 30.75
C LYS A 22 26.51 0.33 30.25
N ASP A 23 27.69 0.10 30.83
CA ASP A 23 28.93 0.83 30.53
C ASP A 23 29.88 0.06 29.59
N ASP A 24 29.54 -1.18 29.21
CA ASP A 24 30.45 -2.09 28.51
C ASP A 24 30.31 -2.03 26.96
N TYR A 25 29.90 -0.87 26.43
CA TYR A 25 29.75 -0.66 25.00
C TYR A 25 30.24 0.73 24.55
N TYR A 26 30.75 0.78 23.31
CA TYR A 26 31.08 2.02 22.61
C TYR A 26 30.39 1.99 21.26
N ILE A 27 29.58 3.01 20.97
CA ILE A 27 28.89 3.16 19.69
C ILE A 27 29.23 4.54 19.13
N GLU A 28 29.69 4.54 17.89
CA GLU A 28 29.96 5.73 17.10
C GLU A 28 28.99 5.75 15.93
N PHE A 29 28.42 6.92 15.64
CA PHE A 29 27.52 7.13 14.52
C PHE A 29 28.23 8.03 13.52
N GLU A 30 28.35 7.57 12.28
CA GLU A 30 28.89 8.34 11.17
C GLU A 30 27.77 8.61 10.15
N GLU A 31 27.78 9.79 9.54
CA GLU A 31 26.86 10.10 8.44
C GLU A 31 27.27 9.33 7.18
N VAL A 32 26.27 8.86 6.42
CA VAL A 32 26.49 8.14 5.17
C VAL A 32 27.20 9.04 4.17
N LYS A 33 28.34 8.60 3.63
CA LYS A 33 29.07 9.32 2.58
C LYS A 33 28.40 9.11 1.22
N GLU A 34 28.57 10.05 0.28
CA GLU A 34 28.00 9.95 -1.07
C GLU A 34 28.42 8.65 -1.80
N GLU A 35 29.61 8.15 -1.48
CA GLU A 35 30.20 6.92 -2.04
C GLU A 35 29.50 5.64 -1.56
N GLU A 36 28.84 5.69 -0.40
CA GLU A 36 28.21 4.55 0.26
C GLU A 36 26.70 4.47 -0.01
N ILE A 37 26.13 5.46 -0.72
CA ILE A 37 24.70 5.58 -1.00
C ILE A 37 24.13 4.34 -1.70
N ASP A 38 24.90 3.68 -2.58
CA ASP A 38 24.46 2.49 -3.30
C ASP A 38 24.39 1.23 -2.40
N ASP A 39 25.13 1.19 -1.29
CA ASP A 39 25.18 0.06 -0.36
C ASP A 39 24.24 0.23 0.86
N VAL A 40 23.62 1.40 1.02
CA VAL A 40 22.71 1.70 2.13
C VAL A 40 21.32 1.13 1.86
N PRO A 41 20.74 0.35 2.80
CA PRO A 41 19.39 -0.16 2.67
C PRO A 41 18.36 0.97 2.68
N ILE A 42 17.40 0.90 1.76
CA ILE A 42 16.37 1.93 1.58
C ILE A 42 15.20 1.64 2.51
N LYS A 43 14.91 2.58 3.42
CA LYS A 43 13.72 2.54 4.29
C LYS A 43 12.69 3.55 3.78
N LEU A 44 11.66 3.06 3.10
CA LEU A 44 10.55 3.91 2.66
C LEU A 44 9.65 4.26 3.86
N LYS A 45 9.20 5.52 3.92
CA LYS A 45 8.30 6.03 4.96
C LYS A 45 7.04 6.59 4.30
N ASN A 46 6.14 5.72 3.87
CA ASN A 46 4.84 6.16 3.37
C ASN A 46 3.70 5.90 4.37
N GLY A 47 2.61 6.64 4.22
CA GLY A 47 1.39 6.46 5.03
C GLY A 47 0.69 5.14 4.71
N GLU A 48 -0.21 4.68 5.61
CA GLU A 48 -0.85 3.35 5.53
C GLU A 48 -1.55 3.04 4.20
N LEU A 49 -2.07 4.06 3.52
CA LEU A 49 -2.69 3.93 2.20
C LEU A 49 -1.62 3.65 1.13
N VAL A 50 -0.56 4.45 1.11
CA VAL A 50 0.50 4.38 0.10
C VAL A 50 1.39 3.16 0.34
N SER A 51 1.59 2.74 1.59
CA SER A 51 2.34 1.54 1.93
C SER A 51 1.71 0.26 1.37
N ALA A 52 0.39 0.23 1.20
CA ALA A 52 -0.29 -0.88 0.54
C ALA A 52 0.03 -0.96 -0.96
N PHE A 53 0.33 0.18 -1.59
CA PHE A 53 0.73 0.26 -3.00
C PHE A 53 2.25 0.10 -3.20
N GLU A 54 3.06 0.32 -2.16
CA GLU A 54 4.51 0.09 -2.19
C GLU A 54 4.89 -1.33 -2.62
N SER A 55 4.14 -2.34 -2.17
CA SER A 55 4.45 -3.73 -2.54
C SER A 55 4.31 -3.96 -4.05
N VAL A 56 3.44 -3.20 -4.74
CA VAL A 56 3.25 -3.30 -6.19
C VAL A 56 4.26 -2.42 -6.93
N THR A 57 4.53 -1.20 -6.44
CA THR A 57 5.54 -0.31 -7.05
C THR A 57 6.97 -0.84 -6.86
N GLY A 58 7.26 -1.47 -5.73
CA GLY A 58 8.53 -2.13 -5.44
C GLY A 58 8.84 -3.32 -6.34
N MET A 59 7.84 -3.94 -6.99
CA MET A 59 8.08 -4.95 -8.02
C MET A 59 8.68 -4.37 -9.31
N TYR A 60 8.52 -3.06 -9.54
CA TYR A 60 9.04 -2.40 -10.74
C TYR A 60 10.48 -1.92 -10.57
N SER A 61 10.87 -1.48 -9.38
CA SER A 61 12.23 -1.33 -8.83
C SER A 61 12.12 -0.39 -7.63
N TYR A 62 12.99 -0.56 -6.63
CA TYR A 62 13.08 0.44 -5.56
C TYR A 62 13.61 1.76 -6.12
N PRO A 63 13.02 2.92 -5.74
CA PRO A 63 13.55 4.22 -6.12
C PRO A 63 14.96 4.38 -5.53
N LYS A 64 15.86 5.05 -6.25
CA LYS A 64 17.19 5.36 -5.70
C LYS A 64 17.06 6.32 -4.51
N TYR A 65 18.05 6.33 -3.62
CA TYR A 65 18.06 7.15 -2.38
C TYR A 65 17.77 8.65 -2.61
N ASN A 66 18.04 9.15 -3.81
CA ASN A 66 17.88 10.55 -4.20
C ASN A 66 16.67 10.82 -5.11
N GLU A 67 15.77 9.85 -5.29
CA GLU A 67 14.59 9.96 -6.15
C GLU A 67 13.33 10.17 -5.32
N ILE A 68 12.46 11.06 -5.80
CA ILE A 68 11.13 11.27 -5.23
C ILE A 68 10.33 9.98 -5.45
N ASP A 69 9.86 9.35 -4.38
CA ASP A 69 9.00 8.16 -4.47
C ASP A 69 7.76 8.49 -5.32
N PRO A 70 7.55 7.84 -6.47
CA PRO A 70 6.38 8.08 -7.31
C PRO A 70 5.10 7.44 -6.74
N THR A 71 5.21 6.56 -5.74
CA THR A 71 4.09 5.77 -5.18
C THR A 71 2.93 6.64 -4.64
N PRO A 72 3.16 7.74 -3.87
CA PRO A 72 2.07 8.60 -3.40
C PRO A 72 1.31 9.29 -4.55
N LEU A 73 2.00 9.66 -5.62
CA LEU A 73 1.39 10.30 -6.78
C LEU A 73 0.60 9.28 -7.61
N LEU A 74 1.12 8.07 -7.78
CA LEU A 74 0.48 7.01 -8.56
C LEU A 74 -0.74 6.40 -7.86
N THR A 75 -0.73 6.33 -6.53
CA THR A 75 -1.81 5.72 -5.72
C THR A 75 -3.22 6.22 -6.08
N PRO A 76 -3.53 7.53 -6.11
CA PRO A 76 -4.88 8.01 -6.45
C PRO A 76 -5.28 7.69 -7.89
N PHE A 77 -4.35 7.79 -8.85
CA PHE A 77 -4.64 7.41 -10.24
C PHE A 77 -4.94 5.91 -10.34
N TYR A 78 -4.14 5.09 -9.69
CA TYR A 78 -4.32 3.64 -9.67
C TYR A 78 -5.69 3.27 -9.10
N LEU A 79 -6.09 3.86 -7.97
CA LEU A 79 -7.40 3.67 -7.35
C LEU A 79 -8.54 4.03 -8.32
N ILE A 80 -8.44 5.16 -9.01
CA ILE A 80 -9.47 5.63 -9.95
C ILE A 80 -9.54 4.73 -11.19
N PHE A 81 -8.42 4.48 -11.87
CA PHE A 81 -8.40 3.67 -13.09
C PHE A 81 -8.80 2.22 -12.82
N PHE A 82 -8.30 1.62 -11.73
CA PHE A 82 -8.71 0.27 -11.35
C PHE A 82 -10.20 0.20 -11.02
N GLY A 83 -10.71 1.17 -10.27
CA GLY A 83 -12.14 1.26 -9.95
C GLY A 83 -13.02 1.39 -11.19
N MET A 84 -12.62 2.19 -12.18
CA MET A 84 -13.32 2.32 -13.47
C MET A 84 -13.21 1.07 -14.34
N MET A 85 -12.07 0.36 -14.32
CA MET A 85 -11.86 -0.85 -15.11
C MET A 85 -12.74 -2.02 -14.64
N VAL A 86 -12.86 -2.21 -13.32
CA VAL A 86 -13.66 -3.30 -12.76
C VAL A 86 -15.12 -2.89 -12.65
N ALA A 87 -15.40 -1.70 -12.09
CA ALA A 87 -16.72 -1.08 -12.07
C ALA A 87 -17.86 -2.03 -11.65
N ASP A 88 -17.61 -2.96 -10.72
CA ASP A 88 -18.59 -3.93 -10.24
C ASP A 88 -18.74 -3.83 -8.72
N ALA A 89 -19.90 -3.35 -8.27
CA ALA A 89 -20.18 -3.16 -6.85
C ALA A 89 -20.30 -4.47 -6.08
N GLY A 90 -20.77 -5.55 -6.72
CA GLY A 90 -20.91 -6.87 -6.10
C GLY A 90 -19.55 -7.53 -5.86
N TYR A 91 -18.70 -7.52 -6.88
CA TYR A 91 -17.34 -8.02 -6.76
C TYR A 91 -16.51 -7.20 -5.76
N GLY A 92 -16.61 -5.87 -5.85
CA GLY A 92 -15.95 -4.96 -4.91
C GLY A 92 -16.35 -5.25 -3.45
N LEU A 93 -17.63 -5.49 -3.18
CA LEU A 93 -18.10 -5.78 -1.81
C LEU A 93 -17.58 -7.12 -1.28
N ILE A 94 -17.54 -8.16 -2.11
CA ILE A 94 -16.97 -9.46 -1.71
C ILE A 94 -15.48 -9.30 -1.37
N VAL A 95 -14.74 -8.57 -2.21
CA VAL A 95 -13.31 -8.33 -1.99
C VAL A 95 -13.08 -7.46 -0.75
N LEU A 96 -13.92 -6.46 -0.49
CA LEU A 96 -13.87 -5.63 0.72
C LEU A 96 -14.05 -6.46 1.99
N ILE A 97 -15.08 -7.32 2.01
CA ILE A 97 -15.38 -8.18 3.16
C ILE A 97 -14.29 -9.25 3.31
N GLY A 98 -13.87 -9.89 2.22
CA GLY A 98 -12.84 -10.92 2.23
C GLY A 98 -11.50 -10.41 2.73
N SER A 99 -11.05 -9.24 2.23
CA SER A 99 -9.80 -8.61 2.66
C SER A 99 -9.88 -8.09 4.11
N GLY A 100 -11.01 -7.52 4.52
CA GLY A 100 -11.23 -7.08 5.91
C GLY A 100 -11.24 -8.24 6.91
N LEU A 101 -11.87 -9.36 6.56
CA LEU A 101 -11.84 -10.58 7.38
C LEU A 101 -10.45 -11.20 7.40
N ALA A 102 -9.74 -11.23 6.26
CA ALA A 102 -8.38 -11.72 6.20
C ALA A 102 -7.44 -10.92 7.12
N LEU A 103 -7.54 -9.59 7.10
CA LEU A 103 -6.74 -8.72 7.99
C LEU A 103 -7.04 -8.91 9.47
N LYS A 104 -8.29 -9.27 9.81
CA LYS A 104 -8.74 -9.39 11.21
C LYS A 104 -8.56 -10.80 11.79
N PHE A 105 -8.75 -11.84 10.99
CA PHE A 105 -8.79 -13.23 11.45
C PHE A 105 -7.57 -14.05 11.06
N LEU A 106 -6.83 -13.66 10.02
CA LEU A 106 -5.62 -14.36 9.61
C LEU A 106 -4.39 -13.65 10.19
N ASN A 107 -3.53 -14.40 10.87
CA ASN A 107 -2.16 -13.96 11.17
C ASN A 107 -1.36 -13.99 9.87
N LEU A 108 -1.48 -12.92 9.11
CA LEU A 108 -0.77 -12.73 7.86
C LEU A 108 0.63 -12.18 8.15
N ASP A 109 1.59 -12.73 7.42
CA ASP A 109 2.95 -12.17 7.32
C ASP A 109 2.88 -10.73 6.78
N ASP A 110 3.89 -9.90 7.05
CA ASP A 110 3.84 -8.46 6.77
C ASP A 110 3.52 -8.18 5.29
N SER A 111 4.15 -8.91 4.37
CA SER A 111 3.88 -8.83 2.93
C SER A 111 2.42 -9.21 2.56
N LYS A 112 1.86 -10.23 3.20
CA LYS A 112 0.47 -10.67 2.95
C LYS A 112 -0.53 -9.67 3.53
N LYS A 113 -0.18 -9.00 4.63
CA LYS A 113 -0.98 -7.94 5.24
C LYS A 113 -1.05 -6.72 4.33
N ASP A 114 0.06 -6.34 3.71
CA ASP A 114 0.09 -5.23 2.74
C ASP A 114 -0.72 -5.57 1.49
N PHE A 115 -0.62 -6.80 0.99
CA PHE A 115 -1.46 -7.27 -0.11
C PHE A 115 -2.96 -7.26 0.24
N ALA A 116 -3.33 -7.69 1.45
CA ALA A 116 -4.72 -7.64 1.89
C ALA A 116 -5.23 -6.19 2.05
N LYS A 117 -4.41 -5.27 2.58
CA LYS A 117 -4.73 -3.84 2.61
C LYS A 117 -4.90 -3.26 1.20
N PHE A 118 -4.08 -3.69 0.25
CA PHE A 118 -4.17 -3.26 -1.14
C PHE A 118 -5.53 -3.62 -1.76
N PHE A 119 -6.00 -4.86 -1.61
CA PHE A 119 -7.36 -5.23 -2.05
C PHE A 119 -8.45 -4.48 -1.32
N PHE A 120 -8.27 -4.24 -0.01
CA PHE A 120 -9.22 -3.46 0.77
C PHE A 120 -9.36 -2.04 0.21
N TYR A 121 -8.25 -1.35 -0.06
CA TYR A 121 -8.30 0.01 -0.61
C TYR A 121 -8.82 0.05 -2.05
N LEU A 122 -8.56 -0.98 -2.88
CA LEU A 122 -9.09 -1.05 -4.26
C LEU A 122 -10.59 -1.37 -4.33
N SER A 123 -11.11 -2.07 -3.33
CA SER A 123 -12.52 -2.41 -3.29
C SER A 123 -13.41 -1.17 -3.15
N ILE A 124 -12.95 -0.13 -2.45
CA ILE A 124 -13.68 1.13 -2.23
C ILE A 124 -14.00 1.86 -3.55
N PRO A 125 -13.02 2.22 -4.41
CA PRO A 125 -13.30 2.86 -5.70
C PRO A 125 -14.04 1.92 -6.64
N THR A 126 -13.79 0.61 -6.60
CA THR A 126 -14.53 -0.38 -7.41
C THR A 126 -16.02 -0.38 -7.09
N ILE A 127 -16.39 -0.32 -5.80
CA ILE A 127 -17.78 -0.19 -5.37
C ILE A 127 -18.34 1.17 -5.79
N PHE A 128 -17.59 2.25 -5.56
CA PHE A 128 -18.03 3.61 -5.91
C PHE A 128 -18.37 3.74 -7.41
N PHE A 129 -17.47 3.31 -8.30
CA PHE A 129 -17.72 3.31 -9.73
C PHE A 129 -18.78 2.28 -10.13
N GLY A 130 -18.80 1.09 -9.54
CA GLY A 130 -19.86 0.10 -9.79
C GLY A 130 -21.26 0.59 -9.43
N LEU A 131 -21.40 1.40 -8.38
CA LEU A 131 -22.67 2.06 -8.04
C LEU A 131 -23.06 3.14 -9.06
N ILE A 132 -22.08 3.86 -9.63
CA ILE A 132 -22.30 4.87 -10.68
C ILE A 132 -22.76 4.23 -11.99
N TYR A 133 -22.09 3.15 -12.41
CA TYR A 133 -22.47 2.37 -13.60
C TYR A 133 -23.70 1.48 -13.35
N GLY A 134 -24.14 1.36 -12.09
CA GLY A 134 -25.25 0.50 -11.70
C GLY A 134 -25.01 -0.99 -11.95
N SER A 135 -23.75 -1.40 -12.07
CA SER A 135 -23.33 -2.80 -12.27
C SER A 135 -23.05 -3.47 -10.93
N ALA A 136 -23.82 -4.51 -10.62
CA ALA A 136 -23.57 -5.40 -9.50
C ALA A 136 -23.66 -6.86 -9.96
N PHE A 137 -22.57 -7.60 -9.75
CA PHE A 137 -22.43 -8.99 -10.20
C PHE A 137 -22.65 -9.15 -11.71
N GLY A 138 -22.04 -8.27 -12.52
CA GLY A 138 -22.18 -8.29 -13.98
C GLY A 138 -23.64 -8.34 -14.46
N ASP A 139 -24.46 -7.37 -14.05
CA ASP A 139 -25.91 -7.25 -14.32
C ASP A 139 -26.85 -8.28 -13.65
N ALA A 140 -26.37 -9.13 -12.74
CA ALA A 140 -27.24 -10.07 -12.03
C ALA A 140 -28.21 -9.38 -11.03
N ILE A 141 -27.86 -8.19 -10.52
CA ILE A 141 -28.70 -7.39 -9.62
C ILE A 141 -28.84 -5.98 -10.19
N LYS A 142 -30.03 -5.62 -10.67
CA LYS A 142 -30.33 -4.24 -11.09
C LYS A 142 -30.42 -3.35 -9.85
N LEU A 143 -29.39 -2.54 -9.62
CA LEU A 143 -29.41 -1.55 -8.56
C LEU A 143 -30.21 -0.31 -9.00
N PRO A 144 -30.99 0.31 -8.10
CA PRO A 144 -31.81 1.49 -8.41
C PRO A 144 -30.98 2.78 -8.66
N THR A 145 -29.65 2.71 -8.58
CA THR A 145 -28.73 3.84 -8.76
C THR A 145 -28.10 3.90 -10.17
N GLN A 146 -28.68 3.23 -11.17
CA GLN A 146 -28.21 3.28 -12.57
C GLN A 146 -28.28 4.73 -13.11
N ILE A 147 -27.16 5.46 -13.06
CA ILE A 147 -27.02 6.79 -13.67
C ILE A 147 -26.58 6.66 -15.14
N ILE A 148 -25.83 5.61 -15.49
CA ILE A 148 -25.36 5.32 -16.86
C ILE A 148 -25.61 3.82 -17.13
N ASP A 149 -26.40 3.49 -18.16
CA ASP A 149 -26.73 2.11 -18.54
C ASP A 149 -25.97 1.74 -19.83
N THR A 150 -24.82 1.11 -19.68
CA THR A 150 -23.95 0.75 -20.82
C THR A 150 -24.60 -0.24 -21.79
N ASN A 151 -25.65 -0.97 -21.38
CA ASN A 151 -26.38 -1.88 -22.27
C ASN A 151 -27.46 -1.16 -23.11
N LYS A 152 -28.02 -0.05 -22.60
CA LYS A 152 -29.00 0.76 -23.32
C LYS A 152 -28.38 1.86 -24.17
N ASP A 153 -27.29 2.48 -23.70
CA ASP A 153 -26.70 3.66 -24.37
C ASP A 153 -25.81 3.32 -25.57
N VAL A 154 -25.43 2.06 -25.77
CA VAL A 154 -24.61 1.63 -26.93
C VAL A 154 -25.43 1.26 -28.17
N ASN A 155 -26.76 1.10 -28.02
CA ASN A 155 -27.67 0.65 -29.08
C ASN A 155 -28.67 1.72 -29.55
N THR A 156 -28.41 3.01 -29.28
CA THR A 156 -29.13 4.15 -29.89
C THR A 156 -28.14 4.99 -30.68
#